data_AF-I0L1M2-F1
#
_entry.id   AF-I0L1M2-F1
#
_cell.length_a   1.000
_cell.length_b   1.000
_cell.length_c   1.000
_cell.angle_alpha   90.00
_cell.angle_beta   90.00
_cell.angle_gamma   90.00
#
_symmetry.space_group_name_H-M   'P 1'
#
loop_
_entity.id
_entity.type
_entity.pdbx_description
1 polymer ?
#
loop_
_entity_poly.entity_id
_entity_poly.type
_entity_poly.pdbx_seq_one_letter_code
_entity_poly.pdbx_strand_id
1 'polypeptide(L)'
;MSDVDLRARIPADVETPDRLLFNLTTRQVAILATAGAIAYLLFRTLLDVLPMPVLLAGLVPLLGTATVLALGRRDGLSLDAWLLAAVRGSRTPRRQVPAPGGVLKTPRWAPALTSAEGELTPPTPLRLPARSIATNGVVDLGGTSAALVAVSTVNLGLRTPAEQAALVGAYARWLNSLTAPVQIVVSTQRVDLAGHAQRIADAADLLPNAALADAAADYAEFLLDLEDERQPLWRTVTIVHTATGARRDQDALRAAEHTAGALQSLGASTRVLDGPAVAAVLAAAVDPYTLPVPGERALPDEPITAEEPS
;
A
#
# COMPACT_ATOMS: atom_id res chain seq x y z
N MET A 1 -32.18 30.44 10.54
CA MET A 1 -31.79 29.03 10.65
C MET A 1 -30.92 28.75 9.45
N SER A 2 -29.62 29.07 9.58
CA SER A 2 -28.69 29.13 8.46
C SER A 2 -28.26 27.71 8.12
N ASP A 3 -28.63 27.25 6.93
CA ASP A 3 -28.05 26.05 6.31
C ASP A 3 -26.53 26.25 6.26
N VAL A 4 -25.80 25.53 7.10
CA VAL A 4 -24.35 25.44 6.95
C VAL A 4 -24.13 24.52 5.76
N ASP A 5 -24.08 25.11 4.57
CA ASP A 5 -23.72 24.43 3.33
C ASP A 5 -22.27 23.92 3.48
N LEU A 6 -22.11 22.69 4.00
CA LEU A 6 -20.84 21.97 4.14
C LEU A 6 -20.30 21.53 2.77
N ARG A 7 -20.51 22.34 1.73
CA ARG A 7 -19.86 22.19 0.42
C ARG A 7 -18.45 22.77 0.51
N ALA A 8 -17.59 22.09 1.25
CA ALA A 8 -16.17 22.23 1.00
C ALA A 8 -15.92 21.84 -0.47
N ARG A 9 -15.56 22.80 -1.32
CA ARG A 9 -15.03 22.50 -2.66
C ARG A 9 -13.73 21.75 -2.46
N ILE A 10 -13.80 20.42 -2.43
CA ILE A 10 -12.64 19.55 -2.48
C ILE A 10 -12.03 19.78 -3.88
N PRO A 11 -10.81 20.34 -3.98
CA PRO A 11 -10.15 20.45 -5.27
C PRO A 11 -10.04 19.04 -5.86
N ALA A 12 -10.45 18.87 -7.11
CA ALA A 12 -10.47 17.55 -7.76
C ALA A 12 -9.07 16.93 -7.90
N ASP A 13 -8.00 17.68 -7.63
CA ASP A 13 -6.62 17.27 -7.82
C ASP A 13 -5.75 17.66 -6.61
N VAL A 14 -5.87 16.86 -5.54
CA VAL A 14 -5.12 17.02 -4.27
C VAL A 14 -3.62 16.73 -4.45
N GLU A 15 -3.23 16.08 -5.54
CA GLU A 15 -1.83 15.73 -5.84
C GLU A 15 -1.11 16.78 -6.72
N THR A 16 -1.69 17.96 -6.95
CA THR A 16 -1.03 18.97 -7.80
C THR A 16 0.27 19.45 -7.13
N PRO A 17 1.46 19.18 -7.72
CA PRO A 17 2.72 19.64 -7.15
C PRO A 17 2.79 21.17 -7.15
N ASP A 18 3.37 21.73 -6.09
CA ASP A 18 3.55 23.18 -5.95
C ASP A 18 4.30 23.78 -7.15
N ARG A 19 3.73 24.86 -7.70
CA ARG A 19 4.24 25.58 -8.86
C ARG A 19 5.03 26.79 -8.35
N LEU A 20 6.28 26.90 -8.76
CA LEU A 20 7.23 27.84 -8.15
C LEU A 20 7.57 29.01 -9.07
N LEU A 21 7.79 28.75 -10.36
CA LEU A 21 8.18 29.78 -11.34
C LEU A 21 7.45 29.53 -12.67
N PHE A 22 6.78 30.54 -13.23
CA PHE A 22 6.09 30.46 -14.52
C PHE A 22 5.16 29.23 -14.67
N ASN A 23 4.44 28.88 -13.61
CA ASN A 23 3.55 27.71 -13.60
C ASN A 23 4.27 26.35 -13.75
N LEU A 24 5.60 26.32 -13.58
CA LEU A 24 6.41 25.10 -13.56
C LEU A 24 6.67 24.64 -12.12
N THR A 25 6.77 23.34 -11.95
CA THR A 25 7.17 22.69 -10.70
C THR A 25 8.66 22.91 -10.42
N THR A 26 9.06 22.85 -9.14
CA THR A 26 10.47 22.93 -8.73
C THR A 26 11.35 21.92 -9.49
N ARG A 27 10.81 20.71 -9.71
CA ARG A 27 11.45 19.66 -10.50
C ARG A 27 11.70 20.07 -11.96
N GLN A 28 10.69 20.62 -12.63
CA GLN A 28 10.81 21.06 -14.03
C GLN A 28 11.84 22.17 -14.19
N VAL A 29 11.84 23.14 -13.27
CA VAL A 29 12.83 24.22 -13.25
C VAL A 29 14.24 23.65 -13.04
N ALA A 30 14.43 22.71 -12.12
CA ALA A 30 15.73 22.10 -11.87
C ALA A 30 16.28 21.34 -13.09
N ILE A 31 15.44 20.56 -13.80
CA ILE A 31 15.85 19.83 -15.01
C ILE A 31 16.25 20.81 -16.11
N LEU A 32 15.43 21.81 -16.39
CA LEU A 32 15.68 22.80 -17.44
C LEU A 32 16.90 23.68 -17.12
N ALA A 33 17.05 24.10 -15.86
CA ALA A 33 18.20 24.89 -15.42
C ALA A 33 19.51 24.10 -15.56
N THR A 34 19.50 22.82 -15.17
CA THR A 34 20.68 21.95 -15.30
C THR A 34 21.04 21.72 -16.77
N ALA A 35 20.05 21.42 -17.62
CA ALA A 35 20.28 21.27 -19.05
C ALA A 35 20.79 22.57 -19.70
N GLY A 36 20.23 23.72 -19.31
CA GLY A 36 20.68 25.04 -19.75
C GLY A 36 22.12 25.34 -19.32
N ALA A 37 22.49 25.00 -18.09
CA ALA A 37 23.86 25.17 -17.60
C ALA A 37 24.86 24.30 -18.37
N ILE A 38 24.53 23.03 -18.62
CA ILE A 38 25.35 22.12 -19.45
C ILE A 38 25.47 22.67 -20.88
N ALA A 39 24.37 23.09 -21.47
CA ALA A 39 24.35 23.69 -22.81
C ALA A 39 25.23 24.93 -22.89
N TYR A 40 25.17 25.81 -21.89
CA TYR A 40 26.00 27.01 -21.81
C TYR A 40 27.49 26.69 -21.65
N LEU A 41 27.85 25.72 -20.79
CA LEU A 41 29.23 25.28 -20.62
C LEU A 41 29.79 24.67 -21.90
N LEU A 42 29.01 23.81 -22.57
CA LEU A 42 29.39 23.20 -23.84
C LEU A 42 29.56 24.27 -24.93
N PHE A 43 28.63 25.22 -25.00
CA PHE A 43 28.70 26.35 -25.92
C PHE A 43 29.98 27.15 -25.69
N ARG A 44 30.27 27.56 -24.45
CA ARG A 44 31.44 28.37 -24.12
C ARG A 44 32.77 27.66 -24.38
N THR A 45 32.83 26.35 -24.19
CA THR A 45 34.07 25.57 -24.34
C THR A 45 34.33 25.13 -25.78
N LEU A 46 33.28 24.86 -26.56
CA LEU A 46 33.42 24.36 -27.94
C LEU A 46 33.30 25.45 -29.00
N LEU A 47 32.85 26.66 -28.65
CA LEU A 47 32.74 27.80 -29.57
C LEU A 47 34.05 28.11 -30.32
N ASP A 48 35.19 27.94 -29.64
CA ASP A 48 36.51 28.24 -30.22
C ASP A 48 37.03 27.12 -31.12
N VAL A 49 36.42 25.93 -31.07
CA VAL A 49 36.91 24.71 -31.74
C VAL A 49 35.96 24.26 -32.85
N LEU A 50 34.65 24.48 -32.70
CA LEU A 50 33.62 24.01 -33.63
C LEU A 50 32.91 25.18 -34.33
N PRO A 51 32.58 25.02 -35.63
CA PRO A 51 31.76 25.99 -36.32
C PRO A 51 30.34 26.01 -35.73
N MET A 52 29.77 27.20 -35.63
CA MET A 52 28.46 27.47 -35.01
C MET A 52 27.33 26.50 -35.42
N PRO A 53 27.15 26.09 -36.69
CA PRO A 53 26.08 25.18 -37.08
C PRO A 53 26.17 23.82 -36.40
N VAL A 54 27.38 23.28 -36.22
CA VAL A 54 27.60 21.96 -35.61
C VAL A 54 27.31 22.02 -34.11
N LEU A 55 27.70 23.11 -33.47
CA LEU A 55 27.42 23.36 -32.06
C LEU A 55 25.91 23.45 -31.80
N LEU A 56 25.19 24.23 -32.61
CA LEU A 56 23.73 24.34 -32.53
C LEU A 56 23.06 22.98 -32.80
N ALA A 57 23.53 22.23 -33.80
CA ALA A 57 23.00 20.90 -34.10
C ALA A 57 23.15 19.92 -32.93
N GLY A 58 24.18 20.05 -32.08
CA GLY A 58 24.34 19.25 -30.86
C GLY A 58 23.52 19.74 -29.67
N LEU A 59 23.33 21.06 -29.53
CA LEU A 59 22.59 21.66 -28.40
C LEU A 59 21.08 21.50 -28.54
N VAL A 60 20.54 21.56 -29.75
CA VAL A 60 19.09 21.41 -30.01
C VAL A 60 18.54 20.08 -29.48
N PRO A 61 19.10 18.89 -29.77
CA PRO A 61 18.59 17.63 -29.22
C PRO A 61 18.79 17.52 -27.70
N LEU A 62 19.86 18.10 -27.14
CA LEU A 62 20.07 18.13 -25.69
C LEU A 62 18.96 18.92 -24.98
N LEU A 63 18.67 20.14 -25.45
CA LEU A 63 17.62 20.97 -24.87
C LEU A 63 16.22 20.40 -25.16
N GLY A 64 16.01 19.84 -26.34
CA GLY A 64 14.77 19.16 -26.71
C GLY A 64 14.47 17.95 -25.81
N THR A 65 15.44 17.08 -25.59
CA THR A 65 15.29 15.93 -24.68
C THR A 65 15.04 16.37 -23.25
N ALA A 66 15.74 17.40 -22.75
CA ALA A 66 15.50 17.95 -21.42
C ALA A 66 14.08 18.53 -21.28
N THR A 67 13.56 19.17 -22.32
CA THR A 67 12.19 19.72 -22.36
C THR A 67 11.16 18.61 -22.34
N VAL A 68 11.35 17.57 -23.16
CA VAL A 68 10.50 16.37 -23.16
C VAL A 68 10.53 15.68 -21.80
N LEU A 69 11.69 15.51 -21.17
CA LEU A 69 11.81 14.94 -19.82
C LEU A 69 11.12 15.79 -18.74
N ALA A 70 11.19 17.11 -18.84
CA ALA A 70 10.59 18.03 -17.87
C ALA A 70 9.05 18.04 -17.97
N LEU A 71 8.51 18.16 -19.19
CA LEU A 71 7.07 18.33 -19.44
C LEU A 71 6.33 17.02 -19.71
N GLY A 72 7.02 16.00 -20.20
CA GLY A 72 6.42 14.75 -20.60
C GLY A 72 5.92 13.94 -19.40
N ARG A 73 4.76 13.33 -19.60
CA ARG A 73 4.15 12.38 -18.67
C ARG A 73 3.76 11.12 -19.41
N ARG A 74 3.86 9.99 -18.72
CA ARG A 74 3.40 8.69 -19.21
C ARG A 74 2.77 7.96 -18.03
N ASP A 75 1.52 7.51 -18.21
CA ASP A 75 0.78 6.75 -17.20
C ASP A 75 0.70 7.48 -15.83
N GLY A 76 0.55 8.81 -15.86
CA GLY A 76 0.50 9.67 -14.66
C GLY A 76 1.87 10.02 -14.06
N LEU A 77 2.91 9.24 -14.36
CA LEU A 77 4.28 9.49 -13.94
C LEU A 77 4.98 10.50 -14.85
N SER A 78 5.93 11.25 -14.29
CA SER A 78 6.82 12.07 -15.08
C SER A 78 7.84 11.22 -15.84
N LEU A 79 8.28 11.66 -17.03
CA LEU A 79 9.15 10.83 -17.89
C LEU A 79 10.50 10.48 -17.27
N ASP A 80 11.06 11.33 -16.42
CA ASP A 80 12.27 11.03 -15.65
C ASP A 80 12.04 9.91 -14.63
N ALA A 81 10.92 9.95 -13.89
CA ALA A 81 10.55 8.91 -12.94
C ALA A 81 10.27 7.59 -13.67
N TRP A 82 9.57 7.67 -14.80
CA TRP A 82 9.31 6.51 -15.66
C TRP A 82 10.60 5.90 -16.20
N LEU A 83 11.54 6.73 -16.69
CA LEU A 83 12.81 6.25 -17.24
C LEU A 83 13.72 5.69 -16.14
N LEU A 84 13.74 6.30 -14.96
CA LEU A 84 14.42 5.75 -13.79
C LEU A 84 13.81 4.41 -13.36
N ALA A 85 12.47 4.29 -13.36
CA ALA A 85 11.80 3.04 -13.08
C ALA A 85 12.13 1.97 -14.13
N ALA A 86 12.19 2.35 -15.42
CA ALA A 86 12.59 1.46 -16.50
C ALA A 86 14.05 1.00 -16.39
N VAL A 87 14.98 1.91 -16.07
CA VAL A 87 16.41 1.59 -15.86
C VAL A 87 16.61 0.74 -14.60
N ARG A 88 15.86 1.00 -13.53
CA ARG A 88 15.88 0.14 -12.34
C ARG A 88 15.32 -1.24 -12.67
N GLY A 89 14.16 -1.29 -13.33
CA GLY A 89 13.49 -2.53 -13.72
C GLY A 89 14.32 -3.39 -14.69
N SER A 90 15.03 -2.77 -15.63
CA SER A 90 15.92 -3.51 -16.54
C SER A 90 17.14 -4.11 -15.83
N ARG A 91 17.52 -3.54 -14.68
CA ARG A 91 18.60 -4.06 -13.81
C ARG A 91 18.10 -4.98 -12.70
N THR A 92 16.79 -5.01 -12.42
CA THR A 92 16.24 -5.92 -11.41
C THR A 92 16.24 -7.36 -11.92
N PRO A 93 16.67 -8.34 -11.10
CA PRO A 93 16.56 -9.74 -11.45
C PRO A 93 15.10 -10.13 -11.68
N ARG A 94 14.81 -10.79 -12.81
CA ARG A 94 13.44 -11.21 -13.19
C ARG A 94 12.92 -12.40 -12.39
N ARG A 95 13.81 -13.17 -11.75
CA ARG A 95 13.47 -14.35 -10.96
C ARG A 95 13.92 -14.14 -9.52
N GLN A 96 12.96 -13.93 -8.64
CA GLN A 96 13.21 -13.73 -7.22
C GLN A 96 12.42 -14.76 -6.42
N VAL A 97 13.04 -15.36 -5.41
CA VAL A 97 12.43 -16.43 -4.61
C VAL A 97 12.56 -16.08 -3.12
N PRO A 98 11.52 -16.32 -2.30
CA PRO A 98 11.64 -16.20 -0.84
C PRO A 98 12.70 -17.17 -0.33
N ALA A 99 13.82 -16.63 0.13
CA ALA A 99 14.98 -17.41 0.58
C ALA A 99 15.61 -16.71 1.79
N PRO A 100 14.99 -16.83 2.99
CA PRO A 100 15.46 -16.16 4.21
C PRO A 100 16.89 -16.59 4.61
N GLY A 101 17.25 -17.86 4.37
CA GLY A 101 18.61 -18.38 4.54
C GLY A 101 19.55 -18.16 3.36
N GLY A 102 19.13 -17.39 2.36
CA GLY A 102 19.82 -17.25 1.08
C GLY A 102 19.48 -18.36 0.09
N VAL A 103 19.83 -18.14 -1.19
CA VAL A 103 19.57 -19.12 -2.25
C VAL A 103 20.63 -20.21 -2.19
N LEU A 104 20.21 -21.44 -1.91
CA LEU A 104 21.07 -22.62 -1.92
C LEU A 104 21.66 -22.80 -3.32
N LYS A 105 22.98 -23.05 -3.38
CA LYS A 105 23.63 -23.39 -4.65
C LYS A 105 23.08 -24.72 -5.15
N THR A 106 22.80 -24.79 -6.45
CA THR A 106 22.40 -26.04 -7.09
C THR A 106 23.47 -27.10 -6.85
N PRO A 107 23.10 -28.27 -6.32
CA PRO A 107 24.06 -29.34 -6.09
C PRO A 107 24.57 -29.87 -7.43
N ARG A 108 25.83 -30.32 -7.47
CA ARG A 108 26.52 -30.74 -8.71
C ARG A 108 25.87 -31.90 -9.46
N TRP A 109 25.04 -32.70 -8.78
CA TRP A 109 24.31 -33.82 -9.37
C TRP A 109 22.98 -33.40 -10.00
N ALA A 110 22.49 -32.18 -9.73
CA ALA A 110 21.24 -31.70 -10.30
C ALA A 110 21.41 -31.48 -11.82
N PRO A 111 20.46 -31.95 -12.64
CA PRO A 111 20.51 -31.72 -14.08
C PRO A 111 20.50 -30.22 -14.37
N ALA A 112 21.30 -29.79 -15.35
CA ALA A 112 21.30 -28.40 -15.80
C ALA A 112 19.88 -28.05 -16.28
N LEU A 113 19.24 -27.10 -15.62
CA LEU A 113 17.91 -26.64 -16.03
C LEU A 113 18.09 -25.74 -17.26
N THR A 114 18.03 -26.35 -18.44
CA THR A 114 18.00 -25.62 -19.73
C THR A 114 16.56 -25.45 -20.17
N SER A 115 16.11 -24.21 -20.40
CA SER A 115 14.85 -23.97 -21.12
C SER A 115 15.10 -23.91 -22.62
N ALA A 116 14.02 -23.91 -23.41
CA ALA A 116 14.08 -23.72 -24.87
C ALA A 116 14.79 -22.41 -25.30
N GLU A 117 15.02 -21.49 -24.36
CA GLU A 117 15.63 -20.16 -24.57
C GLU A 117 17.07 -20.06 -24.02
N GLY A 118 17.64 -21.15 -23.46
CA GLY A 118 19.03 -21.20 -22.99
C GLY A 118 19.20 -21.62 -21.53
N GLU A 119 20.39 -21.34 -20.98
CA GLU A 119 20.77 -21.66 -19.60
C GLU A 119 20.02 -20.76 -18.60
N LEU A 120 19.29 -21.36 -17.66
CA LEU A 120 18.49 -20.59 -16.71
C LEU A 120 19.38 -19.90 -15.68
N THR A 121 19.31 -18.57 -15.60
CA THR A 121 19.96 -17.80 -14.54
C THR A 121 19.42 -18.24 -13.16
N PRO A 122 20.28 -18.50 -12.16
CA PRO A 122 19.83 -18.88 -10.83
C PRO A 122 18.96 -17.76 -10.23
N PRO A 123 17.92 -18.10 -9.45
CA PRO A 123 17.06 -17.12 -8.81
C PRO A 123 17.84 -16.29 -7.79
N THR A 124 17.46 -15.02 -7.63
CA THR A 124 17.98 -14.12 -6.60
C THR A 124 17.04 -14.15 -5.38
N PRO A 125 17.52 -13.95 -4.14
CA PRO A 125 16.61 -13.83 -2.99
C PRO A 125 15.66 -12.63 -3.15
N LEU A 126 14.37 -12.87 -2.92
CA LEU A 126 13.32 -11.85 -2.87
C LEU A 126 13.53 -10.98 -1.63
N ARG A 127 13.67 -9.67 -1.82
CA ARG A 127 13.78 -8.70 -0.73
C ARG A 127 12.45 -7.98 -0.56
N LEU A 128 11.70 -8.35 0.47
CA LEU A 128 10.46 -7.66 0.81
C LEU A 128 10.75 -6.34 1.54
N PRO A 129 9.89 -5.30 1.39
CA PRO A 129 10.02 -4.06 2.14
C PRO A 129 9.92 -4.26 3.66
N ALA A 130 9.03 -5.16 4.10
CA ALA A 130 8.94 -5.59 5.49
C ALA A 130 9.99 -6.66 5.79
N ARG A 131 10.77 -6.45 6.84
CA ARG A 131 11.85 -7.35 7.29
C ARG A 131 11.42 -8.26 8.42
N SER A 132 10.68 -7.73 9.38
CA SER A 132 10.15 -8.48 10.52
C SER A 132 8.87 -7.82 11.05
N ILE A 133 8.06 -8.59 11.77
CA ILE A 133 6.87 -8.13 12.47
C ILE A 133 7.05 -8.52 13.93
N ALA A 134 7.09 -7.54 14.83
CA ALA A 134 7.17 -7.78 16.26
C ALA A 134 5.80 -8.20 16.83
N THR A 135 5.80 -8.88 17.99
CA THR A 135 4.58 -9.34 18.66
C THR A 135 3.60 -8.20 18.99
N ASN A 136 4.12 -7.01 19.28
CA ASN A 136 3.32 -5.81 19.51
C ASN A 136 2.82 -5.12 18.22
N GLY A 137 3.03 -5.73 17.04
CA GLY A 137 2.54 -5.25 15.76
C GLY A 137 3.45 -4.26 15.02
N VAL A 138 4.63 -3.93 15.56
CA VAL A 138 5.58 -3.07 14.84
C VAL A 138 6.18 -3.82 13.66
N VAL A 139 6.11 -3.23 12.47
CA VAL A 139 6.75 -3.72 11.25
C VAL A 139 8.08 -3.02 11.06
N ASP A 140 9.15 -3.79 10.99
CA ASP A 140 10.47 -3.26 10.62
C ASP A 140 10.59 -3.13 9.10
N LEU A 141 10.76 -1.91 8.60
CA LEU A 141 11.06 -1.62 7.20
C LEU A 141 12.56 -1.33 6.99
N GLY A 142 13.40 -1.70 7.96
CA GLY A 142 14.84 -1.52 7.99
C GLY A 142 15.27 -0.25 8.72
N GLY A 143 15.10 0.91 8.10
CA GLY A 143 15.42 2.22 8.70
C GLY A 143 14.20 2.96 9.26
N THR A 144 13.01 2.42 9.00
CA THR A 144 11.72 2.99 9.32
C THR A 144 10.91 1.90 10.00
N SER A 145 10.15 2.26 11.03
CA SER A 145 9.21 1.35 11.67
C SER A 145 7.79 1.79 11.36
N ALA A 146 6.89 0.83 11.17
CA ALA A 146 5.48 1.09 10.93
C ALA A 146 4.59 0.44 11.99
N ALA A 147 3.53 1.13 12.37
CA ALA A 147 2.47 0.62 13.23
C ALA A 147 1.12 0.84 12.55
N LEU A 148 0.24 -0.15 12.62
CA LEU A 148 -1.03 -0.18 11.90
C LEU A 148 -2.21 -0.04 12.86
N VAL A 149 -3.23 0.71 12.46
CA VAL A 149 -4.49 0.88 13.17
C VAL A 149 -5.62 0.43 12.25
N ALA A 150 -6.40 -0.57 12.65
CA ALA A 150 -7.66 -0.88 12.00
C ALA A 150 -8.74 0.07 12.51
N VAL A 151 -9.54 0.60 11.58
CA VAL A 151 -10.58 1.59 11.85
C VAL A 151 -11.85 1.20 11.12
N SER A 152 -13.00 1.23 11.81
CA SER A 152 -14.30 1.05 11.18
C SER A 152 -14.76 2.30 10.45
N THR A 153 -15.67 2.15 9.49
CA THR A 153 -16.32 3.30 8.86
C THR A 153 -17.40 3.88 9.77
N VAL A 154 -17.59 5.20 9.74
CA VAL A 154 -18.70 5.90 10.40
C VAL A 154 -19.68 6.38 9.34
N ASN A 155 -20.98 6.13 9.52
CA ASN A 155 -21.99 6.60 8.58
C ASN A 155 -22.40 8.05 8.90
N LEU A 156 -21.83 9.02 8.17
CA LEU A 156 -22.19 10.44 8.33
C LEU A 156 -23.59 10.77 7.83
N GLY A 157 -24.10 10.06 6.82
CA GLY A 157 -25.39 10.36 6.18
C GLY A 157 -26.60 10.16 7.09
N LEU A 158 -26.46 9.34 8.13
CA LEU A 158 -27.49 9.11 9.14
C LEU A 158 -27.40 10.07 10.35
N ARG A 159 -26.44 11.00 10.35
CA ARG A 159 -26.22 11.95 11.45
C ARG A 159 -26.90 13.28 11.18
N THR A 160 -27.27 13.99 12.24
CA THR A 160 -27.83 15.37 12.11
C THR A 160 -26.76 16.33 11.57
N PRO A 161 -27.13 17.47 10.94
CA PRO A 161 -26.16 18.43 10.42
C PRO A 161 -25.16 18.94 11.47
N ALA A 162 -25.61 19.11 12.71
CA ALA A 162 -24.75 19.52 13.82
C ALA A 162 -23.73 18.43 14.20
N GLU A 163 -24.16 17.16 14.25
CA GLU A 163 -23.27 16.01 14.47
C GLU A 163 -22.28 15.85 13.32
N GLN A 164 -22.72 16.02 12.06
CA GLN A 164 -21.83 15.98 10.90
C GLN A 164 -20.76 17.07 11.00
N ALA A 165 -21.13 18.31 11.32
CA ALA A 165 -20.18 19.41 11.49
C ALA A 165 -19.19 19.13 12.65
N ALA A 166 -19.67 18.56 13.75
CA ALA A 166 -18.83 18.18 14.89
C ALA A 166 -17.82 17.08 14.51
N LEU A 167 -18.27 16.03 13.80
CA LEU A 167 -17.41 14.95 13.30
C LEU A 167 -16.36 15.48 12.33
N VAL A 168 -16.75 16.29 11.34
CA VAL A 168 -15.83 16.91 10.38
C VAL A 168 -14.78 17.77 11.09
N GLY A 169 -15.19 18.61 12.04
CA GLY A 169 -14.27 19.43 12.83
C GLY A 169 -13.29 18.59 13.65
N ALA A 170 -13.71 17.41 14.10
CA ALA A 170 -12.86 16.51 14.87
C ALA A 170 -11.89 15.71 13.98
N TYR A 171 -12.31 15.26 12.80
CA TYR A 171 -11.39 14.72 11.78
C TYR A 171 -10.34 15.76 11.39
N ALA A 172 -10.73 17.03 11.21
CA ALA A 172 -9.79 18.12 10.93
C ALA A 172 -8.76 18.30 12.07
N ARG A 173 -9.19 18.23 13.34
CA ARG A 173 -8.27 18.27 14.49
C ARG A 173 -7.30 17.09 14.48
N TRP A 174 -7.77 15.88 14.22
CA TRP A 174 -6.90 14.72 14.09
C TRP A 174 -5.87 14.90 12.97
N LEU A 175 -6.30 15.31 11.77
CA LEU A 175 -5.38 15.59 10.65
C LEU A 175 -4.32 16.64 11.01
N ASN A 176 -4.72 17.71 11.71
CA ASN A 176 -3.79 18.75 12.17
C ASN A 176 -2.86 18.30 13.30
N SER A 177 -3.17 17.19 13.98
CA SER A 177 -2.32 16.62 15.04
C SER A 177 -1.20 15.73 14.48
N LEU A 178 -1.27 15.34 13.21
CA LEU A 178 -0.30 14.47 12.58
C LEU A 178 1.05 15.19 12.41
N THR A 179 2.09 14.63 13.01
CA THR A 179 3.47 15.17 12.97
C THR A 179 4.35 14.50 11.92
N ALA A 180 3.86 13.44 11.30
CA ALA A 180 4.54 12.67 10.27
C ALA A 180 3.53 12.22 9.19
N PRO A 181 4.00 11.87 7.97
CA PRO A 181 3.14 11.32 6.94
C PRO A 181 2.43 10.06 7.44
N VAL A 182 1.12 10.01 7.21
CA VAL A 182 0.25 8.86 7.51
C VAL A 182 -0.33 8.32 6.22
N GLN A 183 -0.36 7.00 6.09
CA GLN A 183 -1.00 6.34 4.96
C GLN A 183 -2.35 5.78 5.39
N ILE A 184 -3.40 6.10 4.65
CA ILE A 184 -4.74 5.55 4.85
C ILE A 184 -4.99 4.58 3.70
N VAL A 185 -5.12 3.30 4.03
CA VAL A 185 -5.38 2.23 3.06
C VAL A 185 -6.83 1.79 3.22
N VAL A 186 -7.61 1.97 2.16
CA VAL A 186 -8.98 1.45 2.09
C VAL A 186 -8.96 0.23 1.19
N SER A 187 -9.16 -0.94 1.78
CA SER A 187 -9.26 -2.20 1.06
C SER A 187 -10.72 -2.61 0.99
N THR A 188 -11.16 -3.04 -0.18
CA THR A 188 -12.49 -3.61 -0.38
C THR A 188 -12.32 -5.05 -0.81
N GLN A 189 -12.96 -5.97 -0.11
CA GLN A 189 -12.88 -7.40 -0.37
C GLN A 189 -14.30 -7.95 -0.50
N ARG A 190 -14.45 -9.04 -1.27
CA ARG A 190 -15.69 -9.81 -1.28
C ARG A 190 -15.81 -10.53 0.06
N VAL A 191 -17.04 -10.58 0.58
CA VAL A 191 -17.33 -11.42 1.74
C VAL A 191 -17.45 -12.85 1.23
N ASP A 192 -16.65 -13.76 1.78
CA ASP A 192 -16.80 -15.20 1.54
C ASP A 192 -18.02 -15.71 2.32
N LEU A 193 -19.19 -15.70 1.66
CA LEU A 193 -20.41 -16.23 2.24
C LEU A 193 -20.52 -17.74 2.00
N ALA A 194 -20.00 -18.27 0.90
CA ALA A 194 -20.02 -19.68 0.56
C ALA A 194 -19.24 -20.52 1.57
N GLY A 195 -18.02 -20.11 1.91
CA GLY A 195 -17.26 -20.78 2.97
C GLY A 195 -17.94 -20.67 4.33
N HIS A 196 -18.67 -19.57 4.60
CA HIS A 196 -19.45 -19.44 5.82
C HIS A 196 -20.67 -20.36 5.83
N ALA A 197 -21.43 -20.40 4.74
CA ALA A 197 -22.58 -21.28 4.54
C ALA A 197 -22.18 -22.73 4.71
N GLN A 198 -21.05 -23.15 4.12
CA GLN A 198 -20.54 -24.51 4.28
C GLN A 198 -20.26 -24.85 5.75
N ARG A 199 -19.61 -23.96 6.51
CA ARG A 199 -19.38 -24.20 7.95
C ARG A 199 -20.67 -24.33 8.74
N ILE A 200 -21.72 -23.60 8.35
CA ILE A 200 -23.03 -23.68 9.01
C ILE A 200 -23.72 -24.99 8.64
N ALA A 201 -23.67 -25.40 7.38
CA ALA A 201 -24.20 -26.68 6.91
C ALA A 201 -23.51 -27.86 7.62
N ASP A 202 -22.17 -27.86 7.69
CA ASP A 202 -21.40 -28.88 8.39
C ASP A 202 -21.75 -28.94 9.90
N ALA A 203 -21.99 -27.77 10.52
CA ALA A 203 -22.41 -27.70 11.91
C ALA A 203 -23.87 -28.15 12.13
N ALA A 204 -24.73 -27.95 11.13
CA ALA A 204 -26.15 -28.34 11.19
C ALA A 204 -26.29 -29.85 11.35
N ASP A 205 -25.46 -30.64 10.66
CA ASP A 205 -25.44 -32.11 10.75
C ASP A 205 -25.10 -32.64 12.16
N LEU A 206 -24.44 -31.82 12.98
CA LEU A 206 -24.04 -32.16 14.34
C LEU A 206 -25.08 -31.71 15.39
N LEU A 207 -26.12 -30.98 15.00
CA LEU A 207 -27.11 -30.46 15.94
C LEU A 207 -28.07 -31.56 16.40
N PRO A 208 -28.28 -31.73 17.72
CA PRO A 208 -29.16 -32.76 18.26
C PRO A 208 -30.66 -32.47 18.06
N ASN A 209 -31.02 -31.23 17.74
CA ASN A 209 -32.41 -30.81 17.54
C ASN A 209 -32.69 -30.60 16.05
N ALA A 210 -33.59 -31.41 15.48
CA ALA A 210 -33.94 -31.37 14.07
C ALA A 210 -34.41 -29.99 13.59
N ALA A 211 -35.22 -29.28 14.38
CA ALA A 211 -35.71 -27.95 13.97
C ALA A 211 -34.58 -26.90 13.90
N LEU A 212 -33.52 -27.06 14.71
CA LEU A 212 -32.34 -26.19 14.63
C LEU A 212 -31.43 -26.57 13.46
N ALA A 213 -31.33 -27.88 13.14
CA ALA A 213 -30.60 -28.35 11.97
C ALA A 213 -31.25 -27.83 10.68
N ASP A 214 -32.58 -27.95 10.56
CA ASP A 214 -33.34 -27.43 9.42
C ASP A 214 -33.16 -25.91 9.28
N ALA A 215 -33.29 -25.15 10.37
CA ALA A 215 -33.10 -23.70 10.34
C ALA A 215 -31.65 -23.28 9.99
N ALA A 216 -30.65 -24.07 10.39
CA ALA A 216 -29.26 -23.82 10.01
C ALA A 216 -29.01 -24.11 8.53
N ALA A 217 -29.62 -25.16 7.98
CA ALA A 217 -29.55 -25.48 6.55
C ALA A 217 -30.23 -24.40 5.70
N ASP A 218 -31.44 -23.97 6.07
CA ASP A 218 -32.16 -22.87 5.41
C ASP A 218 -31.34 -21.57 5.42
N TYR A 219 -30.66 -21.27 6.54
CA TYR A 219 -29.80 -20.10 6.64
C TYR A 219 -28.55 -20.23 5.76
N ALA A 220 -27.95 -21.41 5.66
CA ALA A 220 -26.83 -21.66 4.77
C ALA A 220 -27.24 -21.46 3.29
N GLU A 221 -28.40 -21.95 2.87
CA GLU A 221 -28.95 -21.73 1.53
C GLU A 221 -29.19 -20.24 1.26
N PHE A 222 -29.80 -19.52 2.21
CA PHE A 222 -29.98 -18.08 2.12
C PHE A 222 -28.66 -17.31 1.92
N LEU A 223 -27.57 -17.73 2.59
CA LEU A 223 -26.26 -17.11 2.43
C LEU A 223 -25.67 -17.33 1.03
N LEU A 224 -25.89 -18.51 0.43
CA LEU A 224 -25.47 -18.81 -0.94
C LEU A 224 -26.24 -17.95 -1.95
N ASP A 225 -27.56 -17.87 -1.80
CA ASP A 225 -28.41 -17.01 -2.65
C ASP A 225 -27.98 -15.53 -2.55
N LEU A 226 -27.69 -15.06 -1.34
CA LEU A 226 -27.24 -13.69 -1.10
C LEU A 226 -25.90 -13.39 -1.78
N GLU A 227 -24.98 -14.36 -1.81
CA GLU A 227 -23.70 -14.22 -2.50
C GLU A 227 -23.89 -14.07 -4.01
N ASP A 228 -24.70 -14.95 -4.60
CA ASP A 228 -24.97 -14.97 -6.04
C ASP A 228 -25.66 -13.69 -6.50
N GLU A 229 -26.65 -13.21 -5.75
CA GLU A 229 -27.42 -12.03 -6.13
C GLU A 229 -26.68 -10.71 -5.87
N ARG A 230 -26.04 -10.57 -4.71
CA ARG A 230 -25.59 -9.25 -4.22
C ARG A 230 -24.09 -9.07 -4.19
N GLN A 231 -23.31 -10.15 -4.26
CA GLN A 231 -21.83 -10.13 -4.19
C GLN A 231 -21.32 -9.15 -3.13
N PRO A 232 -21.71 -9.35 -1.86
CA PRO A 232 -21.48 -8.36 -0.82
C PRO A 232 -20.00 -8.06 -0.64
N LEU A 233 -19.70 -6.78 -0.44
CA LEU A 233 -18.36 -6.26 -0.23
C LEU A 233 -18.22 -5.78 1.20
N TRP A 234 -17.11 -6.13 1.84
CA TRP A 234 -16.70 -5.51 3.09
C TRP A 234 -15.51 -4.59 2.85
N ARG A 235 -15.44 -3.53 3.66
CA ARG A 235 -14.38 -2.52 3.57
C ARG A 235 -13.60 -2.50 4.86
N THR A 236 -12.29 -2.55 4.72
CA THR A 236 -11.35 -2.42 5.82
C THR A 236 -10.55 -1.14 5.62
N VAL A 237 -10.56 -0.27 6.62
CA VAL A 237 -9.73 0.93 6.65
C VAL A 237 -8.57 0.69 7.60
N THR A 238 -7.36 0.75 7.07
CA THR A 238 -6.12 0.61 7.85
C THR A 238 -5.32 1.90 7.76
N ILE A 239 -4.93 2.45 8.90
CA ILE A 239 -4.10 3.63 9.00
C ILE A 239 -2.70 3.21 9.41
N VAL A 240 -1.69 3.63 8.65
CA VAL A 240 -0.29 3.27 8.88
C VAL A 240 0.48 4.51 9.33
N HIS A 241 1.07 4.42 10.52
CA HIS A 241 2.01 5.42 11.03
C HIS A 241 3.43 4.92 10.80
N THR A 242 4.31 5.81 10.36
CA THR A 242 5.73 5.51 10.20
C THR A 242 6.60 6.43 11.04
N ALA A 243 7.70 5.90 11.56
CA ALA A 243 8.68 6.67 12.30
C ALA A 243 10.10 6.24 11.97
N THR A 244 11.05 7.15 12.12
CA THR A 244 12.49 6.94 11.87
C THR A 244 13.30 7.39 13.09
N GLY A 245 14.58 6.99 13.16
CA GLY A 245 15.47 7.36 14.27
C GLY A 245 15.54 6.31 15.38
N ALA A 246 16.18 6.68 16.50
CA ALA A 246 16.54 5.72 17.55
C ALA A 246 15.35 5.12 18.31
N ARG A 247 14.23 5.86 18.40
CA ARG A 247 13.01 5.43 19.11
C ARG A 247 11.85 5.08 18.15
N ARG A 248 12.18 4.83 16.88
CA ARG A 248 11.22 4.59 15.79
C ARG A 248 10.08 3.63 16.14
N ASP A 249 10.37 2.52 16.83
CA ASP A 249 9.34 1.54 17.18
C ASP A 249 8.31 2.12 18.16
N GLN A 250 8.81 2.79 19.20
CA GLN A 250 7.97 3.41 20.22
C GLN A 250 7.21 4.62 19.66
N ASP A 251 7.85 5.40 18.79
CA ASP A 251 7.25 6.59 18.21
C ASP A 251 6.13 6.23 17.22
N ALA A 252 6.33 5.18 16.40
CA ALA A 252 5.28 4.66 15.52
C ALA A 252 4.08 4.12 16.31
N LEU A 253 4.33 3.33 17.37
CA LEU A 253 3.26 2.81 18.24
C LEU A 253 2.50 3.92 18.95
N ARG A 254 3.18 4.89 19.56
CA ARG A 254 2.52 6.03 20.22
C ARG A 254 1.65 6.83 19.25
N ALA A 255 2.11 7.03 18.03
CA ALA A 255 1.33 7.71 17.01
C ALA A 255 0.08 6.90 16.62
N ALA A 256 0.22 5.58 16.48
CA ALA A 256 -0.90 4.68 16.22
C ALA A 256 -1.92 4.67 17.36
N GLU A 257 -1.48 4.59 18.62
CA GLU A 257 -2.33 4.68 19.81
C GLU A 257 -3.07 6.03 19.89
N HIS A 258 -2.36 7.13 19.61
CA HIS A 258 -2.95 8.46 19.58
C HIS A 258 -4.06 8.56 18.52
N THR A 259 -3.81 8.06 17.31
CA THR A 259 -4.82 7.99 16.25
C THR A 259 -5.99 7.10 16.63
N ALA A 260 -5.73 5.93 17.22
CA ALA A 260 -6.77 5.01 17.65
C ALA A 260 -7.71 5.68 18.66
N GLY A 261 -7.17 6.34 19.69
CA GLY A 261 -7.95 7.06 20.69
C GLY A 261 -8.69 8.28 20.12
N ALA A 262 -8.02 9.05 19.25
CA ALA A 262 -8.62 10.22 18.61
C ALA A 262 -9.84 9.81 17.77
N LEU A 263 -9.71 8.78 16.92
CA LEU A 263 -10.79 8.31 16.06
C LEU A 263 -11.88 7.52 16.83
N GLN A 264 -11.52 6.85 17.92
CA GLN A 264 -12.51 6.20 18.79
C GLN A 264 -13.47 7.21 19.42
N SER A 265 -12.96 8.39 19.81
CA SER A 265 -13.79 9.49 20.29
C SER A 265 -14.78 10.03 19.24
N LEU A 266 -14.58 9.68 17.95
CA LEU A 266 -15.45 10.07 16.83
C LEU A 266 -16.51 9.00 16.51
N GLY A 267 -16.59 7.93 17.31
CA GLY A 267 -17.53 6.84 17.12
C GLY A 267 -17.09 5.78 16.12
N ALA A 268 -15.82 5.79 15.70
CA ALA A 268 -15.23 4.66 14.99
C ALA A 268 -14.76 3.59 15.98
N SER A 269 -14.96 2.32 15.67
CA SER A 269 -14.26 1.24 16.37
C SER A 269 -12.82 1.20 15.86
N THR A 270 -11.86 1.32 16.76
CA THR A 270 -10.43 1.32 16.41
C THR A 270 -9.67 0.27 17.20
N ARG A 271 -8.62 -0.29 16.59
CA ARG A 271 -7.69 -1.20 17.24
C ARG A 271 -6.30 -1.01 16.66
N VAL A 272 -5.30 -0.76 17.51
CA VAL A 272 -3.89 -0.89 17.11
C VAL A 272 -3.61 -2.37 16.89
N LEU A 273 -3.10 -2.72 15.72
CA LEU A 273 -2.90 -4.11 15.34
C LEU A 273 -1.65 -4.66 16.04
N ASP A 274 -1.81 -5.85 16.61
CA ASP A 274 -0.75 -6.70 17.14
C ASP A 274 -0.10 -7.54 16.03
N GLY A 275 0.99 -8.24 16.35
CA GLY A 275 1.80 -8.98 15.38
C GLY A 275 0.97 -9.94 14.50
N PRO A 276 0.17 -10.85 15.09
CA PRO A 276 -0.68 -11.76 14.32
C PRO A 276 -1.68 -11.04 13.41
N ALA A 277 -2.33 -9.97 13.89
CA ALA A 277 -3.28 -9.23 13.07
C ALA A 277 -2.60 -8.44 11.94
N VAL A 278 -1.41 -7.89 12.17
CA VAL A 278 -0.61 -7.26 11.11
C VAL A 278 -0.25 -8.29 10.04
N ALA A 279 0.22 -9.47 10.44
CA ALA A 279 0.50 -10.56 9.51
C ALA A 279 -0.73 -10.97 8.70
N ALA A 280 -1.91 -11.03 9.34
CA ALA A 280 -3.17 -11.34 8.67
C ALA A 280 -3.57 -10.25 7.65
N VAL A 281 -3.47 -8.97 8.02
CA VAL A 281 -3.79 -7.85 7.11
C VAL A 281 -2.84 -7.82 5.92
N LEU A 282 -1.54 -8.02 6.14
CA LEU A 282 -0.56 -8.07 5.06
C LEU A 282 -0.78 -9.27 4.14
N ALA A 283 -1.13 -10.44 4.68
CA ALA A 283 -1.47 -11.60 3.89
C ALA A 283 -2.73 -11.38 3.04
N ALA A 284 -3.78 -10.82 3.63
CA ALA A 284 -5.02 -10.48 2.93
C ALA A 284 -4.82 -9.41 1.84
N ALA A 285 -3.80 -8.55 1.98
CA ALA A 285 -3.42 -7.58 0.96
C ALA A 285 -2.70 -8.23 -0.24
N VAL A 286 -1.99 -9.34 -0.03
CA VAL A 286 -1.28 -10.09 -1.08
C VAL A 286 -2.21 -11.09 -1.76
N ASP A 287 -3.02 -11.80 -0.99
CA ASP A 287 -4.05 -12.71 -1.48
C ASP A 287 -5.41 -12.37 -0.84
N PRO A 288 -6.25 -11.58 -1.52
CA PRO A 288 -7.55 -11.17 -1.00
C PRO A 288 -8.58 -12.30 -1.00
N TYR A 289 -8.28 -13.45 -1.62
CA TYR A 289 -9.17 -14.63 -1.66
C TYR A 289 -8.75 -15.71 -0.68
N THR A 290 -7.64 -15.52 0.06
CA THR A 290 -7.29 -16.41 1.16
C THR A 290 -8.38 -16.33 2.23
N LEU A 291 -8.95 -17.47 2.57
CA LEU A 291 -9.90 -17.60 3.66
C LEU A 291 -9.26 -17.16 4.99
N PRO A 292 -9.98 -16.43 5.85
CA PRO A 292 -9.52 -16.13 7.19
C PRO A 292 -9.18 -17.44 7.92
N VAL A 293 -7.96 -17.56 8.41
CA VAL A 293 -7.55 -18.70 9.23
C VAL A 293 -8.20 -18.52 10.62
N PRO A 294 -8.88 -19.54 11.18
CA PRO A 294 -9.36 -19.47 12.55
C PRO A 294 -8.18 -19.28 13.52
N GLY A 295 -8.30 -18.32 14.44
CA GLY A 295 -7.28 -18.06 15.46
C GLY A 295 -6.20 -17.04 15.05
N GLU A 296 -5.16 -16.94 15.87
CA GLU A 296 -4.05 -16.03 15.64
C GLU A 296 -3.11 -16.58 14.56
N ARG A 297 -2.76 -15.73 13.58
CA ARG A 297 -1.79 -16.10 12.55
C ARG A 297 -0.39 -16.06 13.16
N ALA A 298 0.31 -17.19 13.12
CA ALA A 298 1.72 -17.28 13.51
C ALA A 298 2.57 -16.24 12.77
N LEU A 299 3.52 -15.64 13.49
CA LEU A 299 4.48 -14.70 12.90
C LEU A 299 5.45 -15.43 11.95
N PRO A 300 6.09 -14.73 10.99
CA PRO A 300 6.98 -15.34 10.01
C PRO A 300 8.13 -16.19 10.60
N ASP A 301 8.59 -15.83 11.81
CA ASP A 301 9.69 -16.50 12.51
C ASP A 301 9.20 -17.48 13.60
N GLU A 302 7.89 -17.63 13.73
CA GLU A 302 7.26 -18.49 14.74
C GLU A 302 6.90 -19.85 14.14
N PRO A 303 7.22 -20.97 14.81
CA PRO A 303 6.83 -22.29 14.33
C PRO A 303 5.30 -22.42 14.36
N ILE A 304 4.72 -22.90 13.25
CA ILE A 304 3.29 -23.20 13.19
C ILE A 304 3.05 -24.47 14.02
N THR A 305 2.35 -24.33 15.16
CA THR A 305 1.90 -25.44 15.98
C THR A 305 0.43 -25.72 15.72
N ALA A 306 0.06 -26.99 15.51
CA ALA A 306 -1.33 -27.40 15.58
C ALA A 306 -1.64 -27.76 17.03
N GLU A 307 -2.63 -27.14 17.65
CA GLU A 307 -3.23 -27.68 18.86
C GLU A 307 -4.03 -28.92 18.47
N GLU A 308 -3.70 -30.08 19.04
CA GLU A 308 -4.53 -31.28 18.90
C GLU A 308 -5.91 -30.99 19.51
N PRO A 309 -7.01 -31.18 18.77
CA PRO A 309 -8.35 -30.96 19.30
C PRO A 309 -8.61 -31.97 20.43
N SER A 310 -8.82 -31.45 21.64
CA SER A 310 -9.20 -32.20 22.84
C SER A 310 -10.67 -32.59 22.86
#